data_AF-A0AAW1EAU1-F1
#
_entry.id   AF-A0AAW1EAU1-F1
#
_cell.length_a   1.000
_cell.length_b   1.000
_cell.length_c   1.000
_cell.angle_alpha   90.00
_cell.angle_beta   90.00
_cell.angle_gamma   90.00
#
_symmetry.space_group_name_H-M   'P 1'
#
loop_
_entity.id
_entity.type
_entity.pdbx_description
1 polymer ?
#
loop_
_entity_poly.entity_id
_entity_poly.type
_entity_poly.pdbx_seq_one_letter_code
_entity_poly.pdbx_strand_id
1 'polypeptide(L)'
;MPPKSSKGSRKTPAKAKAPKDGSTKEELSKEQLEEQMLRLREELDREREERNYFLLERDKMPKFLGITERKLEEVKAEKKNFDKELEEDEERHQVKIKMYKQKMKYPLYEHQNTTSQLKADGLVSAQVVQEEQEQLETELHEEMRVIMEDMQQLDNETLVKELELKYDEEITKTSNRVEKKIAETRAQYDENKELRRQKLDNMTKNKISEKEDQWNSHVNTLVEDHKKTLTDCEAFWEEERNVNESLKEQIQLMNMQKEKKEDPACLLLENKQIAELLSKVSEENAEIEKEMKYFVIRKDVDGKAEEKKLDKLKRDYETLEQTFCKLELERDELYKSFTRNIERVQHEADRKSAALEEKLKGLKDGLEKTQAQLLSVLSAPNMDRTALRGVTDTIEKNLDSSNDSIKNLEYKKAQLSQARKDLLLTYEAWCGGALREAI
;
A
#
# COMPACT_ATOMS: atom_id res chain seq x y z
N MET A 1 -79.65 -41.97 -42.60
CA MET A 1 -80.73 -42.92 -42.23
C MET A 1 -82.08 -42.25 -42.52
N PRO A 2 -83.04 -42.90 -43.20
CA PRO A 2 -84.38 -42.36 -43.46
C PRO A 2 -85.46 -42.97 -42.54
N PRO A 3 -86.59 -42.26 -42.35
CA PRO A 3 -87.91 -42.85 -42.64
C PRO A 3 -88.77 -41.88 -43.48
N LYS A 4 -89.38 -42.29 -44.61
CA LYS A 4 -90.56 -43.16 -44.82
C LYS A 4 -91.89 -42.38 -44.92
N SER A 5 -92.69 -42.79 -45.91
CA SER A 5 -93.89 -42.17 -46.46
C SER A 5 -95.22 -42.63 -45.86
N SER A 6 -96.26 -41.80 -45.99
CA SER A 6 -97.65 -42.21 -46.26
C SER A 6 -98.34 -41.13 -47.13
N LYS A 7 -98.74 -41.38 -48.39
CA LYS A 7 -99.91 -42.12 -48.88
C LYS A 7 -101.26 -41.66 -48.28
N GLY A 8 -101.80 -40.57 -48.82
CA GLY A 8 -103.24 -40.25 -48.79
C GLY A 8 -103.95 -40.74 -50.06
N SER A 9 -105.05 -41.46 -49.93
CA SER A 9 -105.73 -42.15 -51.03
C SER A 9 -106.87 -41.33 -51.68
N ARG A 10 -106.90 -41.35 -53.01
CA ARG A 10 -107.94 -40.78 -53.89
C ARG A 10 -109.26 -41.57 -53.80
N LYS A 11 -110.41 -40.89 -53.67
CA LYS A 11 -111.71 -41.40 -54.14
C LYS A 11 -112.55 -40.26 -54.76
N THR A 12 -113.08 -40.53 -55.94
CA THR A 12 -113.80 -39.61 -56.84
C THR A 12 -115.33 -39.67 -56.65
N PRO A 13 -116.09 -38.71 -57.21
CA PRO A 13 -117.45 -38.39 -56.74
C PRO A 13 -118.56 -39.17 -57.46
N ALA A 14 -119.78 -39.11 -56.91
CA ALA A 14 -120.99 -39.68 -57.51
C ALA A 14 -122.10 -38.65 -57.73
N LYS A 15 -122.22 -38.22 -59.00
CA LYS A 15 -123.45 -37.87 -59.73
C LYS A 15 -124.47 -36.90 -59.10
N ALA A 16 -124.52 -35.71 -59.69
CA ALA A 16 -125.70 -34.84 -59.68
C ALA A 16 -126.94 -35.52 -60.30
N LYS A 17 -128.14 -35.15 -59.82
CA LYS A 17 -129.41 -35.28 -60.55
C LYS A 17 -129.79 -33.89 -61.05
N ALA A 18 -129.82 -33.72 -62.37
CA ALA A 18 -130.49 -32.57 -63.00
C ALA A 18 -132.00 -32.85 -63.12
N PRO A 19 -132.86 -31.82 -63.19
CA PRO A 19 -134.31 -31.99 -63.22
C PRO A 19 -134.78 -32.50 -64.59
N LYS A 20 -135.90 -33.22 -64.60
CA LYS A 20 -136.72 -33.34 -65.81
C LYS A 20 -138.07 -32.70 -65.54
N ASP A 21 -138.18 -31.44 -65.92
CA ASP A 21 -139.46 -30.94 -66.40
C ASP A 21 -139.92 -31.80 -67.57
N GLY A 22 -141.17 -32.22 -67.50
CA GLY A 22 -141.87 -32.96 -68.54
C GLY A 22 -143.20 -32.28 -68.78
N SER A 23 -143.16 -31.00 -69.21
CA SER A 23 -144.34 -30.25 -69.59
C SER A 23 -145.14 -31.03 -70.64
N THR A 24 -146.41 -31.24 -70.33
CA THR A 24 -147.36 -31.90 -71.22
C THR A 24 -147.53 -31.09 -72.51
N LYS A 25 -147.58 -31.80 -73.64
CA LYS A 25 -147.72 -31.19 -74.97
C LYS A 25 -149.10 -30.56 -75.13
N GLU A 26 -149.17 -29.25 -74.99
CA GLU A 26 -150.29 -28.43 -75.50
C GLU A 26 -149.70 -27.33 -76.40
N GLU A 27 -149.81 -27.57 -77.71
CA GLU A 27 -149.78 -26.62 -78.83
C GLU A 27 -148.93 -25.34 -78.67
N LEU A 28 -147.60 -25.50 -78.63
CA LEU A 28 -146.66 -24.38 -78.84
C LEU A 28 -146.72 -23.88 -80.30
N SER A 29 -146.88 -22.56 -80.46
CA SER A 29 -146.90 -21.90 -81.77
C SER A 29 -145.55 -22.03 -82.48
N LYS A 30 -145.56 -21.97 -83.83
CA LYS A 30 -144.36 -22.04 -84.68
C LYS A 30 -143.29 -21.03 -84.27
N GLU A 31 -143.70 -19.83 -83.88
CA GLU A 31 -142.81 -18.76 -83.40
C GLU A 31 -142.13 -19.11 -82.07
N GLN A 32 -142.82 -19.78 -81.15
CA GLN A 32 -142.27 -20.21 -79.86
C GLN A 32 -141.25 -21.34 -80.03
N LEU A 33 -141.47 -22.23 -81.00
CA LEU A 33 -140.50 -23.26 -81.41
C LEU A 33 -139.25 -22.64 -82.08
N GLU A 34 -139.44 -21.62 -82.91
CA GLU A 34 -138.34 -20.87 -83.54
C GLU A 34 -137.53 -20.09 -82.50
N GLU A 35 -138.18 -19.47 -81.51
CA GLU A 35 -137.51 -18.77 -80.40
C GLU A 35 -136.74 -19.74 -79.49
N GLN A 36 -137.33 -20.91 -79.16
CA GLN A 36 -136.61 -21.98 -78.44
C GLN A 36 -135.41 -22.51 -79.23
N MET A 37 -135.54 -22.68 -80.56
CA MET A 37 -134.41 -23.05 -81.42
C MET A 37 -133.32 -21.97 -81.45
N LEU A 38 -133.68 -20.69 -81.36
CA LEU A 38 -132.72 -19.59 -81.34
C LEU A 38 -131.96 -19.58 -80.00
N ARG A 39 -132.67 -19.65 -78.86
CA ARG A 39 -132.06 -19.74 -77.53
C ARG A 39 -131.14 -20.97 -77.40
N LEU A 40 -131.55 -22.14 -77.90
CA LEU A 40 -130.71 -23.35 -77.91
C LEU A 40 -129.45 -23.21 -78.79
N ARG A 41 -129.49 -22.40 -79.86
CA ARG A 41 -128.29 -22.07 -80.65
C ARG A 41 -127.37 -21.11 -79.90
N GLU A 42 -127.92 -20.07 -79.27
CA GLU A 42 -127.16 -19.15 -78.42
C GLU A 42 -126.55 -19.83 -77.19
N GLU A 43 -127.22 -20.83 -76.61
CA GLU A 43 -126.68 -21.70 -75.56
C GLU A 43 -125.57 -22.59 -76.10
N LEU A 44 -125.77 -23.24 -77.26
CA LEU A 44 -124.75 -24.07 -77.90
C LEU A 44 -123.49 -23.27 -78.29
N ASP A 45 -123.65 -22.06 -78.78
CA ASP A 45 -122.52 -21.19 -79.16
C ASP A 45 -121.81 -20.61 -77.93
N ARG A 46 -122.53 -20.25 -76.86
CA ARG A 46 -121.90 -19.95 -75.55
C ARG A 46 -121.14 -21.14 -74.98
N GLU A 47 -121.71 -22.36 -74.98
CA GLU A 47 -120.98 -23.57 -74.55
C GLU A 47 -119.74 -23.85 -75.40
N ARG A 48 -119.76 -23.50 -76.70
CA ARG A 48 -118.58 -23.60 -77.59
C ARG A 48 -117.52 -22.57 -77.24
N GLU A 49 -117.91 -21.33 -76.98
CA GLU A 49 -117.00 -20.25 -76.54
C GLU A 49 -116.36 -20.57 -75.19
N GLU A 50 -117.16 -20.99 -74.20
CA GLU A 50 -116.68 -21.44 -72.89
C GLU A 50 -115.72 -22.63 -73.04
N ARG A 51 -116.07 -23.64 -73.83
CA ARG A 51 -115.19 -24.78 -74.11
C ARG A 51 -113.87 -24.34 -74.74
N ASN A 52 -113.91 -23.43 -75.70
CA ASN A 52 -112.70 -22.90 -76.34
C ASN A 52 -111.84 -22.11 -75.35
N TYR A 53 -112.45 -21.31 -74.49
CA TYR A 53 -111.77 -20.60 -73.40
C TYR A 53 -111.10 -21.59 -72.42
N PHE A 54 -111.83 -22.60 -71.93
CA PHE A 54 -111.28 -23.62 -71.03
C PHE A 54 -110.20 -24.49 -71.69
N LEU A 55 -110.29 -24.77 -73.00
CA LEU A 55 -109.23 -25.44 -73.74
C LEU A 55 -107.97 -24.57 -73.85
N LEU A 56 -108.11 -23.29 -74.19
CA LEU A 56 -106.98 -22.35 -74.20
C LEU A 56 -106.33 -22.21 -72.82
N GLU A 57 -107.13 -22.13 -71.75
CA GLU A 57 -106.60 -22.02 -70.39
C GLU A 57 -105.91 -23.31 -69.94
N ARG A 58 -106.52 -24.47 -70.23
CA ARG A 58 -105.90 -25.79 -70.04
C ARG A 58 -104.56 -25.89 -70.77
N ASP A 59 -104.44 -25.35 -71.97
CA ASP A 59 -103.21 -25.43 -72.77
C ASP A 59 -102.15 -24.37 -72.39
N LYS A 60 -102.55 -23.30 -71.69
CA LYS A 60 -101.62 -22.38 -71.01
C LYS A 60 -101.02 -23.00 -69.75
N MET A 61 -101.78 -23.78 -68.97
CA MET A 61 -101.32 -24.30 -67.68
C MET A 61 -100.00 -25.11 -67.78
N PRO A 62 -99.80 -26.07 -68.71
CA PRO A 62 -98.52 -26.73 -68.92
C PRO A 62 -97.38 -25.79 -69.31
N LYS A 63 -97.66 -24.71 -70.05
CA LYS A 63 -96.64 -23.71 -70.43
C LYS A 63 -96.18 -22.91 -69.21
N PHE A 64 -97.11 -22.46 -68.37
CA PHE A 64 -96.77 -21.79 -67.12
C PHE A 64 -96.03 -22.72 -66.16
N LEU A 65 -96.49 -23.96 -66.01
CA LEU A 65 -95.83 -24.99 -65.20
C LEU A 65 -94.39 -25.26 -65.68
N GLY A 66 -94.18 -25.47 -66.99
CA GLY A 66 -92.84 -25.66 -67.54
C GLY A 66 -91.94 -24.40 -67.51
N ILE A 67 -92.51 -23.20 -67.33
CA ILE A 67 -91.74 -21.97 -67.03
C ILE A 67 -91.36 -21.93 -65.55
N THR A 68 -92.28 -22.25 -64.64
CA THR A 68 -92.01 -22.23 -63.19
C THR A 68 -91.07 -23.36 -62.78
N GLU A 69 -91.15 -24.54 -63.41
CA GLU A 69 -90.21 -25.64 -63.21
C GLU A 69 -88.79 -25.27 -63.66
N ARG A 70 -88.63 -24.67 -64.84
CA ARG A 70 -87.31 -24.19 -65.29
C ARG A 70 -86.73 -23.13 -64.38
N LYS A 71 -87.52 -22.12 -64.00
CA LYS A 71 -87.10 -21.11 -63.02
C LYS A 71 -86.73 -21.71 -61.66
N LEU A 72 -87.45 -22.75 -61.23
CA LEU A 72 -87.16 -23.45 -60.00
C LEU A 72 -85.83 -24.22 -60.09
N GLU A 73 -85.53 -24.88 -61.21
CA GLU A 73 -84.23 -25.53 -61.42
C GLU A 73 -83.09 -24.53 -61.64
N GLU A 74 -83.33 -23.40 -62.30
CA GLU A 74 -82.39 -22.27 -62.41
C GLU A 74 -82.00 -21.77 -61.00
N VAL A 75 -82.97 -21.40 -60.16
CA VAL A 75 -82.71 -20.94 -58.77
C VAL A 75 -82.08 -22.04 -57.89
N LYS A 76 -82.43 -23.32 -58.09
CA LYS A 76 -81.76 -24.44 -57.41
C LYS A 76 -80.30 -24.60 -57.86
N ALA A 77 -79.99 -24.35 -59.13
CA ALA A 77 -78.64 -24.42 -59.66
C ALA A 77 -77.80 -23.23 -59.17
N GLU A 78 -78.35 -22.01 -59.22
CA GLU A 78 -77.74 -20.81 -58.62
C GLU A 78 -77.44 -21.02 -57.15
N LYS A 79 -78.40 -21.50 -56.35
CA LYS A 79 -78.16 -21.82 -54.95
C LYS A 79 -77.01 -22.81 -54.77
N LYS A 80 -76.98 -23.90 -55.53
CA LYS A 80 -75.89 -24.90 -55.46
C LYS A 80 -74.53 -24.33 -55.86
N ASN A 81 -74.49 -23.30 -56.71
CA ASN A 81 -73.24 -22.62 -57.05
C ASN A 81 -72.81 -21.70 -55.91
N PHE A 82 -73.73 -20.89 -55.34
CA PHE A 82 -73.43 -20.08 -54.15
C PHE A 82 -73.02 -20.92 -52.93
N ASP A 83 -73.67 -22.06 -52.68
CA ASP A 83 -73.31 -22.99 -51.60
C ASP A 83 -71.87 -23.52 -51.78
N LYS A 84 -71.40 -23.73 -53.02
CA LYS A 84 -70.02 -24.13 -53.34
C LYS A 84 -69.03 -22.98 -53.27
N GLU A 85 -69.38 -21.81 -53.80
CA GLU A 85 -68.53 -20.61 -53.71
C GLU A 85 -68.25 -20.29 -52.23
N LEU A 86 -69.26 -20.39 -51.37
CA LEU A 86 -69.10 -20.27 -49.91
C LEU A 86 -68.13 -21.30 -49.32
N GLU A 87 -68.25 -22.58 -49.71
CA GLU A 87 -67.34 -23.65 -49.27
C GLU A 87 -65.89 -23.40 -49.74
N GLU A 88 -65.69 -23.01 -51.00
CA GLU A 88 -64.36 -22.66 -51.53
C GLU A 88 -63.78 -21.41 -50.86
N ASP A 89 -64.58 -20.39 -50.57
CA ASP A 89 -64.17 -19.21 -49.79
C ASP A 89 -63.75 -19.60 -48.37
N GLU A 90 -64.52 -20.44 -47.69
CA GLU A 90 -64.18 -20.96 -46.36
C GLU A 90 -62.86 -21.75 -46.37
N GLU A 91 -62.63 -22.62 -47.36
CA GLU A 91 -61.35 -23.33 -47.52
C GLU A 91 -60.18 -22.37 -47.73
N ARG A 92 -60.33 -21.38 -48.63
CA ARG A 92 -59.31 -20.34 -48.86
C ARG A 92 -59.04 -19.54 -47.60
N HIS A 93 -60.07 -19.19 -46.82
CA HIS A 93 -59.92 -18.53 -45.52
C HIS A 93 -59.17 -19.40 -44.50
N GLN A 94 -59.48 -20.70 -44.41
CA GLN A 94 -58.77 -21.63 -43.52
C GLN A 94 -57.29 -21.77 -43.89
N VAL A 95 -56.96 -21.90 -45.18
CA VAL A 95 -55.57 -21.94 -45.67
C VAL A 95 -54.85 -20.63 -45.34
N LYS A 96 -55.49 -19.48 -45.56
CA LYS A 96 -54.94 -18.16 -45.24
C LYS A 96 -54.67 -17.99 -43.74
N ILE A 97 -55.58 -18.47 -42.87
CA ILE A 97 -55.38 -18.51 -41.41
C ILE A 97 -54.19 -19.40 -41.03
N LYS A 98 -54.07 -20.61 -41.62
CA LYS A 98 -52.92 -21.50 -41.39
C LYS A 98 -51.60 -20.84 -41.80
N MET A 99 -51.56 -20.20 -42.97
CA MET A 99 -50.39 -19.44 -43.44
C MET A 99 -50.03 -18.29 -42.48
N TYR A 100 -51.00 -17.50 -42.01
CA TYR A 100 -50.70 -16.42 -41.06
C TYR A 100 -50.21 -16.95 -39.71
N LYS A 101 -50.78 -18.05 -39.20
CA LYS A 101 -50.26 -18.74 -38.01
C LYS A 101 -48.80 -19.20 -38.19
N GLN A 102 -48.46 -19.77 -39.36
CA GLN A 102 -47.09 -20.15 -39.70
C GLN A 102 -46.15 -18.91 -39.74
N LYS A 103 -46.57 -17.85 -40.43
CA LYS A 103 -45.83 -16.57 -40.54
C LYS A 103 -45.62 -15.86 -39.21
N MET A 104 -46.48 -16.09 -38.21
CA MET A 104 -46.28 -15.56 -36.86
C MET A 104 -45.41 -16.50 -36.00
N LYS A 105 -45.59 -17.82 -36.12
CA LYS A 105 -44.84 -18.82 -35.34
C LYS A 105 -43.35 -18.82 -35.67
N TYR A 106 -42.98 -18.71 -36.94
CA TYR A 106 -41.59 -18.84 -37.37
C TYR A 106 -40.68 -17.73 -36.81
N PRO A 107 -40.99 -16.42 -36.96
CA PRO A 107 -40.18 -15.35 -36.36
C PRO A 107 -40.14 -15.41 -34.84
N LEU A 108 -41.24 -15.79 -34.17
CA LEU A 108 -41.26 -15.96 -32.71
C LEU A 108 -40.29 -17.06 -32.25
N TYR A 109 -40.22 -18.17 -32.99
CA TYR A 109 -39.28 -19.26 -32.69
C TYR A 109 -37.83 -18.86 -32.99
N GLU A 110 -37.57 -18.17 -34.11
CA GLU A 110 -36.24 -17.62 -34.40
C GLU A 110 -35.79 -16.63 -33.32
N HIS A 111 -36.62 -15.63 -32.98
CA HIS A 111 -36.30 -14.66 -31.94
C HIS A 111 -36.06 -15.32 -30.58
N GLN A 112 -36.85 -16.35 -30.21
CA GLN A 112 -36.61 -17.11 -28.98
C GLN A 112 -35.27 -17.87 -29.02
N ASN A 113 -34.93 -18.48 -30.16
CA ASN A 113 -33.68 -19.21 -30.33
C ASN A 113 -32.47 -18.26 -30.31
N THR A 114 -32.48 -17.18 -31.09
CA THR A 114 -31.44 -16.14 -31.08
C THR A 114 -31.29 -15.51 -29.70
N THR A 115 -32.39 -15.25 -28.98
CA THR A 115 -32.32 -14.74 -27.59
C THR A 115 -31.67 -15.76 -26.65
N SER A 116 -31.91 -17.05 -26.84
CA SER A 116 -31.30 -18.11 -26.02
C SER A 116 -29.81 -18.29 -26.35
N GLN A 117 -29.43 -18.20 -27.62
CA GLN A 117 -28.03 -18.21 -28.07
C GLN A 117 -27.27 -17.00 -27.51
N LEU A 118 -27.76 -15.78 -27.72
CA LEU A 118 -27.12 -14.56 -27.19
C LEU A 118 -26.99 -14.56 -25.66
N LYS A 119 -27.92 -15.20 -24.94
CA LYS A 119 -27.80 -15.41 -23.48
C LYS A 119 -26.73 -16.43 -23.11
N ALA A 120 -26.62 -17.53 -23.85
CA ALA A 120 -25.56 -18.52 -23.64
C ALA A 120 -24.18 -17.93 -23.96
N ASP A 121 -24.04 -17.27 -25.11
CA ASP A 121 -22.80 -16.61 -25.55
C ASP A 121 -22.40 -15.51 -24.56
N GLY A 122 -23.37 -14.73 -24.05
CA GLY A 122 -23.13 -13.72 -23.02
C GLY A 122 -22.66 -14.30 -21.67
N LEU A 123 -23.19 -15.47 -21.27
CA LEU A 123 -22.73 -16.16 -20.05
C LEU A 123 -21.31 -16.72 -20.23
N VAL A 124 -21.02 -17.35 -21.38
CA VAL A 124 -19.67 -17.86 -21.68
C VAL A 124 -18.67 -16.72 -21.76
N SER A 125 -19.00 -15.62 -22.43
CA SER A 125 -18.13 -14.43 -22.51
C SER A 125 -17.90 -13.79 -21.15
N ALA A 126 -18.91 -13.74 -20.27
CA ALA A 126 -18.75 -13.23 -18.91
C ALA A 126 -17.85 -14.15 -18.06
N GLN A 127 -18.00 -15.47 -18.20
CA GLN A 127 -17.14 -16.44 -17.52
C GLN A 127 -15.69 -16.34 -17.98
N VAL A 128 -15.42 -16.25 -19.28
CA VAL A 128 -14.04 -16.10 -19.82
C VAL A 128 -13.40 -14.80 -19.29
N VAL A 129 -14.11 -13.67 -19.30
CA VAL A 129 -13.60 -12.41 -18.76
C VAL A 129 -13.34 -12.50 -17.24
N GLN A 130 -14.17 -13.23 -16.50
CA GLN A 130 -13.94 -13.49 -15.08
C GLN A 130 -12.69 -14.36 -14.86
N GLU A 131 -12.52 -15.44 -15.62
CA GLU A 131 -11.35 -16.33 -15.54
C GLU A 131 -10.05 -15.60 -15.92
N GLU A 132 -10.08 -14.71 -16.91
CA GLU A 132 -8.97 -13.81 -17.28
C GLU A 132 -8.66 -12.81 -16.17
N GLN A 133 -9.68 -12.21 -15.54
CA GLN A 133 -9.49 -11.31 -14.40
C GLN A 133 -8.89 -12.03 -13.19
N GLU A 134 -9.40 -13.22 -12.83
CA GLU A 134 -8.87 -14.03 -11.73
C GLU A 134 -7.40 -14.42 -11.98
N GLN A 135 -7.03 -14.75 -13.22
CA GLN A 135 -5.63 -15.02 -13.59
C GLN A 135 -4.75 -13.77 -13.40
N LEU A 136 -5.13 -12.62 -13.96
CA LEU A 136 -4.38 -11.35 -13.82
C LEU A 136 -4.26 -10.91 -12.36
N GLU A 137 -5.30 -11.11 -11.54
CA GLU A 137 -5.24 -10.86 -10.11
C GLU A 137 -4.25 -11.80 -9.40
N THR A 138 -4.22 -13.09 -9.74
CA THR A 138 -3.23 -14.02 -9.15
C THR A 138 -1.80 -13.70 -9.56
N GLU A 139 -1.56 -13.34 -10.83
CA GLU A 139 -0.24 -12.92 -11.32
C GLU A 139 0.25 -11.66 -10.59
N LEU A 140 -0.59 -10.63 -10.47
CA LEU A 140 -0.26 -9.39 -9.76
C LEU A 140 0.03 -9.60 -8.27
N HIS A 141 -0.70 -10.50 -7.60
CA HIS A 141 -0.43 -10.84 -6.20
C HIS A 141 0.91 -11.56 -6.03
N GLU A 142 1.31 -12.40 -6.99
CA GLU A 142 2.59 -13.10 -6.94
C GLU A 142 3.76 -12.17 -7.28
N GLU A 143 3.63 -11.29 -8.28
CA GLU A 143 4.60 -10.22 -8.55
C GLU A 143 4.78 -9.32 -7.32
N MET A 144 3.69 -8.93 -6.65
CA MET A 144 3.76 -8.14 -5.42
C MET A 144 4.45 -8.89 -4.28
N ARG A 145 4.25 -10.21 -4.16
CA ARG A 145 4.96 -11.05 -3.19
C ARG A 145 6.47 -11.05 -3.47
N VAL A 146 6.87 -11.33 -4.71
CA VAL A 146 8.28 -11.35 -5.13
C VAL A 146 8.94 -10.00 -4.87
N ILE A 147 8.30 -8.88 -5.23
CA ILE A 147 8.83 -7.53 -4.97
C ILE A 147 8.98 -7.26 -3.46
N MET A 148 8.04 -7.72 -2.62
CA MET A 148 8.15 -7.60 -1.17
C MET A 148 9.29 -8.46 -0.60
N GLU A 149 9.49 -9.67 -1.11
CA GLU A 149 10.57 -10.57 -0.71
C GLU A 149 11.94 -10.02 -1.13
N ASP A 150 12.07 -9.49 -2.35
CA ASP A 150 13.30 -8.84 -2.84
C ASP A 150 13.64 -7.58 -2.02
N MET A 151 12.64 -6.75 -1.68
CA MET A 151 12.84 -5.58 -0.82
C MET A 151 13.32 -5.98 0.58
N GLN A 152 12.71 -7.00 1.19
CA GLN A 152 13.17 -7.54 2.47
C GLN A 152 14.57 -8.14 2.39
N GLN A 153 14.93 -8.81 1.28
CA GLN A 153 16.28 -9.31 1.06
C GLN A 153 17.30 -8.16 0.98
N LEU A 154 16.98 -7.07 0.27
CA LEU A 154 17.84 -5.90 0.15
C LEU A 154 18.03 -5.16 1.48
N ASP A 155 16.97 -5.02 2.28
CA ASP A 155 17.04 -4.46 3.63
C ASP A 155 17.92 -5.32 4.55
N ASN A 156 17.75 -6.64 4.50
CA ASN A 156 18.58 -7.59 5.25
C ASN A 156 20.05 -7.56 4.79
N GLU A 157 20.32 -7.52 3.49
CA GLU A 157 21.69 -7.42 2.94
C GLU A 157 22.37 -6.11 3.37
N THR A 158 21.61 -5.00 3.39
CA THR A 158 22.09 -3.70 3.86
C THR A 158 22.41 -3.73 5.35
N LEU A 159 21.55 -4.34 6.18
CA LEU A 159 21.79 -4.53 7.61
C LEU A 159 23.01 -5.41 7.88
N VAL A 160 23.22 -6.48 7.10
CA VAL A 160 24.42 -7.32 7.20
C VAL A 160 25.69 -6.52 6.88
N LYS A 161 25.72 -5.76 5.77
CA LYS A 161 26.85 -4.90 5.41
C LYS A 161 27.17 -3.85 6.47
N GLU A 162 26.14 -3.26 7.09
CA GLU A 162 26.33 -2.34 8.22
C GLU A 162 26.94 -3.02 9.46
N LEU A 163 26.54 -4.26 9.75
CA LEU A 163 27.08 -5.03 10.88
C LEU A 163 28.52 -5.46 10.61
N GLU A 164 28.84 -5.89 9.38
CA GLU A 164 30.21 -6.20 8.93
C GLU A 164 31.11 -4.98 9.06
N LEU A 165 30.69 -3.81 8.58
CA LEU A 165 31.46 -2.56 8.69
C LEU A 165 31.70 -2.16 10.15
N LYS A 166 30.69 -2.27 11.02
CA LYS A 166 30.83 -2.03 12.48
C LYS A 166 31.81 -3.02 13.12
N TYR A 167 31.79 -4.29 12.70
CA TYR A 167 32.70 -5.32 13.19
C TYR A 167 34.15 -5.07 12.75
N ASP A 168 34.38 -4.70 11.50
CA ASP A 168 35.70 -4.31 10.98
C ASP A 168 36.24 -3.04 11.67
N GLU A 169 35.37 -2.07 11.95
CA GLU A 169 35.72 -0.91 12.78
C GLU A 169 36.15 -1.33 14.21
N GLU A 170 35.49 -2.30 14.83
CA GLU A 170 35.88 -2.80 16.15
C GLU A 170 37.18 -3.63 16.12
N ILE A 171 37.39 -4.46 15.09
CA ILE A 171 38.65 -5.17 14.85
C ILE A 171 39.81 -4.18 14.67
N THR A 172 39.63 -3.14 13.85
CA THR A 172 40.69 -2.14 13.62
C THR A 172 40.96 -1.32 14.88
N LYS A 173 39.93 -0.87 15.61
CA LYS A 173 40.08 -0.19 16.91
C LYS A 173 40.81 -1.07 17.94
N THR A 174 40.47 -2.34 18.04
CA THR A 174 41.09 -3.27 19.00
C THR A 174 42.53 -3.64 18.60
N SER A 175 42.79 -3.89 17.32
CA SER A 175 44.13 -4.10 16.76
C SER A 175 45.04 -2.91 17.02
N ASN A 176 44.62 -1.69 16.65
CA ASN A 176 45.37 -0.45 16.91
C ASN A 176 45.70 -0.27 18.40
N ARG A 177 44.75 -0.62 19.30
CA ARG A 177 44.98 -0.57 20.76
C ARG A 177 46.01 -1.60 21.23
N VAL A 178 46.04 -2.80 20.62
CA VAL A 178 47.03 -3.83 20.93
C VAL A 178 48.41 -3.45 20.39
N GLU A 179 48.50 -2.98 19.15
CA GLU A 179 49.75 -2.48 18.55
C GLU A 179 50.35 -1.33 19.35
N LYS A 180 49.52 -0.37 19.78
CA LYS A 180 49.97 0.73 20.65
C LYS A 180 50.58 0.21 21.96
N LYS A 181 49.91 -0.74 22.64
CA LYS A 181 50.43 -1.36 23.87
C LYS A 181 51.74 -2.12 23.63
N ILE A 182 51.87 -2.81 22.49
CA ILE A 182 53.12 -3.50 22.10
C ILE A 182 54.24 -2.48 21.87
N ALA A 183 53.96 -1.36 21.19
CA ALA A 183 54.92 -0.29 20.97
C ALA A 183 55.35 0.40 22.28
N GLU A 184 54.40 0.76 23.15
CA GLU A 184 54.65 1.31 24.49
C GLU A 184 55.52 0.36 25.34
N THR A 185 55.19 -0.94 25.33
CA THR A 185 55.94 -1.97 26.07
C THR A 185 57.36 -2.12 25.53
N ARG A 186 57.54 -2.15 24.20
CA ARG A 186 58.87 -2.20 23.55
C ARG A 186 59.71 -0.98 23.91
N ALA A 187 59.14 0.22 23.82
CA ALA A 187 59.82 1.46 24.19
C ALA A 187 60.28 1.45 25.66
N GLN A 188 59.44 0.99 26.58
CA GLN A 188 59.82 0.83 27.99
C GLN A 188 60.96 -0.20 28.19
N TYR A 189 60.98 -1.29 27.44
CA TYR A 189 62.07 -2.27 27.49
C TYR A 189 63.38 -1.70 26.94
N ASP A 190 63.34 -0.96 25.83
CA ASP A 190 64.52 -0.35 25.22
C ASP A 190 65.09 0.79 26.09
N GLU A 191 64.23 1.63 26.68
CA GLU A 191 64.63 2.64 27.67
C GLU A 191 65.31 2.01 28.90
N ASN A 192 64.70 0.96 29.47
CA ASN A 192 65.28 0.24 30.60
C ASN A 192 66.63 -0.43 30.26
N LYS A 193 66.78 -0.92 29.02
CA LYS A 193 68.02 -1.53 28.53
C LYS A 193 69.12 -0.48 28.40
N GLU A 194 68.82 0.69 27.84
CA GLU A 194 69.79 1.78 27.70
C GLU A 194 70.15 2.40 29.06
N LEU A 195 69.18 2.60 29.96
CA LEU A 195 69.44 3.04 31.33
C LEU A 195 70.37 2.07 32.09
N ARG A 196 70.17 0.75 31.94
CA ARG A 196 71.07 -0.27 32.52
C ARG A 196 72.47 -0.20 31.93
N ARG A 197 72.58 0.04 30.62
CA ARG A 197 73.86 0.21 29.92
C ARG A 197 74.61 1.44 30.43
N GLN A 198 73.96 2.59 30.47
CA GLN A 198 74.52 3.83 31.03
C GLN A 198 74.95 3.66 32.48
N LYS A 199 74.20 2.91 33.30
CA LYS A 199 74.59 2.63 34.70
C LYS A 199 75.86 1.76 34.77
N LEU A 200 76.03 0.78 33.88
CA LEU A 200 77.24 -0.04 33.76
C LEU A 200 78.45 0.77 33.27
N ASP A 201 78.25 1.61 32.25
CA ASP A 201 79.29 2.49 31.73
C ASP A 201 79.74 3.51 32.79
N ASN A 202 78.81 4.11 33.53
CA ASN A 202 79.12 5.04 34.63
C ASN A 202 79.82 4.34 35.80
N MET A 203 79.40 3.13 36.19
CA MET A 203 80.14 2.34 37.19
C MET A 203 81.57 2.02 36.72
N THR A 204 81.78 1.81 35.41
CA THR A 204 83.09 1.51 34.83
C THR A 204 83.96 2.77 34.78
N LYS A 205 83.42 3.91 34.33
CA LYS A 205 84.08 5.22 34.36
C LYS A 205 84.48 5.64 35.78
N ASN A 206 83.59 5.48 36.77
CA ASN A 206 83.90 5.81 38.15
C ASN A 206 85.05 4.96 38.69
N LYS A 207 85.04 3.64 38.43
CA LYS A 207 86.16 2.75 38.82
C LYS A 207 87.48 3.10 38.14
N ILE A 208 87.44 3.59 36.89
CA ILE A 208 88.62 4.08 36.19
C ILE A 208 89.11 5.39 36.83
N SER A 209 88.23 6.36 37.06
CA SER A 209 88.56 7.62 37.76
C SER A 209 89.14 7.38 39.14
N GLU A 210 88.51 6.53 39.97
CA GLU A 210 89.03 6.15 41.30
C GLU A 210 90.45 5.54 41.23
N LYS A 211 90.76 4.81 40.15
CA LYS A 211 92.10 4.23 39.92
C LYS A 211 93.09 5.26 39.39
N GLU A 212 92.67 6.16 38.52
CA GLU A 212 93.45 7.29 38.04
C GLU A 212 93.76 8.26 39.20
N ASP A 213 92.80 8.56 40.07
CA ASP A 213 92.99 9.38 41.27
C ASP A 213 93.92 8.71 42.29
N GLN A 214 93.80 7.39 42.52
CA GLN A 214 94.75 6.63 43.32
C GLN A 214 96.17 6.67 42.73
N TRP A 215 96.29 6.54 41.40
CA TRP A 215 97.57 6.59 40.69
C TRP A 215 98.18 7.99 40.73
N ASN A 216 97.40 9.03 40.46
CA ASN A 216 97.80 10.44 40.51
C ASN A 216 98.23 10.84 41.93
N SER A 217 97.51 10.37 42.95
CA SER A 217 97.91 10.57 44.35
C SER A 217 99.26 9.90 44.65
N HIS A 218 99.44 8.64 44.22
CA HIS A 218 100.71 7.93 44.40
C HIS A 218 101.89 8.59 43.65
N VAL A 219 101.67 9.05 42.41
CA VAL A 219 102.66 9.81 41.63
C VAL A 219 102.98 11.14 42.31
N ASN A 220 101.99 11.86 42.84
CA ASN A 220 102.22 13.09 43.58
C ASN A 220 103.01 12.85 44.87
N THR A 221 102.69 11.81 45.66
CA THR A 221 103.50 11.43 46.83
C THR A 221 104.94 11.10 46.43
N LEU A 222 105.14 10.30 45.37
CA LEU A 222 106.48 9.97 44.88
C LEU A 222 107.24 11.21 44.38
N VAL A 223 106.55 12.19 43.78
CA VAL A 223 107.14 13.47 43.36
C VAL A 223 107.52 14.33 44.56
N GLU A 224 106.69 14.41 45.61
CA GLU A 224 107.04 15.13 46.84
C GLU A 224 108.15 14.43 47.62
N ASP A 225 108.15 13.09 47.69
CA ASP A 225 109.25 12.32 48.27
C ASP A 225 110.54 12.53 47.48
N HIS A 226 110.51 12.48 46.14
CA HIS A 226 111.68 12.79 45.30
C HIS A 226 112.17 14.23 45.48
N LYS A 227 111.27 15.22 45.49
CA LYS A 227 111.63 16.62 45.81
C LYS A 227 112.28 16.70 47.17
N LYS A 228 111.68 16.08 48.20
CA LYS A 228 112.24 16.07 49.55
C LYS A 228 113.62 15.41 49.58
N THR A 229 113.82 14.26 48.93
CA THR A 229 115.16 13.64 48.84
C THR A 229 116.15 14.52 48.08
N LEU A 230 115.71 15.31 47.10
CA LEU A 230 116.56 16.29 46.43
C LEU A 230 116.92 17.43 47.38
N THR A 231 115.95 17.99 48.12
CA THR A 231 116.21 19.03 49.14
C THR A 231 117.08 18.50 50.29
N ASP A 232 116.88 17.25 50.71
CA ASP A 232 117.68 16.57 51.74
C ASP A 232 119.09 16.27 51.19
N CYS A 233 119.25 15.98 49.90
CA CYS A 233 120.55 15.88 49.23
C CYS A 233 121.23 17.24 49.07
N GLU A 234 120.51 18.30 48.68
CA GLU A 234 121.01 19.68 48.62
C GLU A 234 121.43 20.16 50.01
N ALA A 235 120.61 19.90 51.03
CA ALA A 235 120.93 20.16 52.42
C ALA A 235 122.11 19.30 52.89
N PHE A 236 122.22 18.03 52.50
CA PHE A 236 123.40 17.20 52.78
C PHE A 236 124.65 17.74 52.09
N TRP A 237 124.58 18.23 50.86
CA TRP A 237 125.73 18.83 50.17
C TRP A 237 126.13 20.18 50.75
N GLU A 238 125.15 20.99 51.18
CA GLU A 238 125.39 22.23 51.91
C GLU A 238 125.85 21.96 53.35
N GLU A 239 125.46 20.83 53.96
CA GLU A 239 125.95 20.37 55.26
C GLU A 239 127.35 19.75 55.13
N GLU A 240 127.68 19.00 54.07
CA GLU A 240 129.05 18.57 53.71
C GLU A 240 129.94 19.79 53.46
N ARG A 241 129.42 20.83 52.81
CA ARG A 241 130.10 22.12 52.64
C ARG A 241 130.35 22.81 53.98
N ASN A 242 129.31 22.97 54.80
CA ASN A 242 129.41 23.55 56.14
C ASN A 242 130.24 22.68 57.09
N VAL A 243 130.31 21.36 56.89
CA VAL A 243 131.14 20.41 57.63
C VAL A 243 132.57 20.43 57.12
N ASN A 244 132.84 20.72 55.86
CA ASN A 244 134.18 20.97 55.34
C ASN A 244 134.73 22.35 55.79
N GLU A 245 133.85 23.36 55.92
CA GLU A 245 134.16 24.64 56.57
C GLU A 245 134.30 24.49 58.10
N SER A 246 133.44 23.71 58.75
CA SER A 246 133.50 23.41 60.19
C SER A 246 134.64 22.45 60.56
N LEU A 247 135.04 21.48 59.73
CA LEU A 247 136.24 20.65 59.96
C LEU A 247 137.53 21.48 59.85
N LYS A 248 137.52 22.55 59.05
CA LYS A 248 138.57 23.57 59.04
C LYS A 248 138.66 24.32 60.37
N GLU A 249 137.55 24.49 61.09
CA GLU A 249 137.48 25.21 62.37
C GLU A 249 137.59 24.26 63.61
N GLN A 250 137.03 23.06 63.56
CA GLN A 250 136.98 22.08 64.67
C GLN A 250 138.26 21.27 64.86
N ILE A 251 139.16 21.20 63.87
CA ILE A 251 140.53 20.71 64.10
C ILE A 251 141.28 21.63 65.10
N GLN A 252 140.81 22.85 65.36
CA GLN A 252 141.43 23.77 66.34
C GLN A 252 140.81 23.74 67.76
N LEU A 253 139.62 23.14 67.97
CA LEU A 253 138.86 23.33 69.22
C LEU A 253 138.25 22.04 69.82
N MET A 254 139.13 21.26 70.48
CA MET A 254 138.87 20.26 71.55
C MET A 254 137.82 19.15 71.31
N ASN A 255 138.19 17.87 71.35
CA ASN A 255 138.49 17.08 72.57
C ASN A 255 137.48 17.23 73.74
N MET A 256 136.57 16.24 73.84
CA MET A 256 135.76 15.84 75.02
C MET A 256 134.56 16.75 75.41
N GLN A 257 133.35 16.26 75.75
CA GLN A 257 132.75 14.90 75.78
C GLN A 257 131.19 14.94 75.93
N LYS A 258 130.47 14.02 75.26
CA LYS A 258 129.26 13.21 75.68
C LYS A 258 127.82 13.77 75.96
N GLU A 259 126.84 13.13 75.27
CA GLU A 259 125.57 12.42 75.70
C GLU A 259 124.49 13.12 76.59
N LYS A 260 123.14 12.94 76.53
CA LYS A 260 122.12 11.95 76.03
C LYS A 260 121.81 10.76 76.98
N LYS A 261 120.56 10.26 77.23
CA LYS A 261 119.15 10.65 76.87
C LYS A 261 118.11 9.87 77.77
N GLU A 262 116.96 10.49 78.12
CA GLU A 262 115.55 9.95 78.23
C GLU A 262 115.14 8.65 79.00
N ASP A 263 113.83 8.56 79.37
CA ASP A 263 113.15 7.42 80.07
C ASP A 263 111.59 7.42 79.83
N PRO A 264 110.87 6.28 79.64
CA PRO A 264 109.39 6.22 79.53
C PRO A 264 108.69 4.95 80.13
N ALA A 265 107.40 4.68 79.85
CA ALA A 265 106.20 5.17 80.57
C ALA A 265 104.90 4.35 80.24
N CYS A 266 104.16 3.95 81.29
CA CYS A 266 102.70 3.69 81.43
C CYS A 266 101.84 2.74 80.55
N LEU A 267 100.80 2.20 81.21
CA LEU A 267 99.67 1.39 80.72
C LEU A 267 98.38 2.25 80.60
N LEU A 268 97.42 1.87 79.73
CA LEU A 268 95.95 1.81 79.95
C LEU A 268 95.17 1.80 78.62
N LEU A 269 94.47 0.69 78.32
CA LEU A 269 93.60 0.57 77.14
C LEU A 269 92.44 -0.39 77.45
N GLU A 270 91.27 0.14 77.83
CA GLU A 270 90.02 -0.64 78.00
C GLU A 270 88.75 0.25 78.04
N ASN A 271 88.84 1.45 78.62
CA ASN A 271 87.69 2.38 78.81
C ASN A 271 87.18 3.13 77.55
N LYS A 272 87.30 2.56 76.34
CA LYS A 272 86.75 3.18 75.09
C LYS A 272 85.68 2.37 74.36
N GLN A 273 85.62 1.04 74.52
CA GLN A 273 84.77 0.19 73.68
C GLN A 273 83.29 0.09 74.15
N ILE A 274 82.97 0.53 75.36
CA ILE A 274 81.60 0.43 75.92
C ILE A 274 80.73 1.65 75.53
N ALA A 275 81.34 2.78 75.15
CA ALA A 275 80.60 4.00 74.78
C ALA A 275 79.97 3.95 73.37
N GLU A 276 80.60 3.25 72.41
CA GLU A 276 80.14 3.23 71.01
C GLU A 276 78.91 2.33 70.77
N LEU A 277 78.71 1.31 71.61
CA LEU A 277 77.59 0.37 71.46
C LEU A 277 76.24 0.91 71.95
N LEU A 278 76.24 1.94 72.81
CA LEU A 278 75.02 2.59 73.30
C LEU A 278 74.45 3.64 72.34
N SER A 279 75.25 4.18 71.41
CA SER A 279 74.79 5.19 70.44
C SER A 279 73.89 4.58 69.35
N LYS A 280 74.29 3.44 68.78
CA LYS A 280 73.61 2.84 67.61
C LYS A 280 72.19 2.36 67.90
N VAL A 281 71.97 1.73 69.06
CA VAL A 281 70.65 1.23 69.49
C VAL A 281 69.67 2.38 69.78
N SER A 282 70.18 3.58 70.09
CA SER A 282 69.34 4.77 70.28
C SER A 282 68.90 5.41 68.97
N GLU A 283 69.69 5.32 67.90
CA GLU A 283 69.36 5.87 66.59
C GLU A 283 68.35 4.98 65.86
N GLU A 284 68.54 3.66 65.89
CA GLU A 284 67.66 2.67 65.25
C GLU A 284 66.21 2.74 65.79
N ASN A 285 66.03 2.94 67.11
CA ASN A 285 64.70 3.13 67.71
C ASN A 285 64.02 4.45 67.27
N ALA A 286 64.79 5.51 67.01
CA ALA A 286 64.27 6.80 66.58
C ALA A 286 63.86 6.82 65.09
N GLU A 287 64.44 5.92 64.28
CA GLU A 287 64.05 5.68 62.88
C GLU A 287 62.67 4.99 62.81
N ILE A 288 62.50 3.90 63.58
CA ILE A 288 61.26 3.09 63.62
C ILE A 288 60.04 3.90 64.11
N GLU A 289 60.22 4.79 65.10
CA GLU A 289 59.14 5.69 65.54
C GLU A 289 58.68 6.68 64.46
N LYS A 290 59.57 7.11 63.55
CA LYS A 290 59.21 8.01 62.44
C LYS A 290 58.43 7.26 61.36
N GLU A 291 58.82 6.03 61.03
CA GLU A 291 58.12 5.21 60.03
C GLU A 291 56.68 4.90 60.47
N MET A 292 56.45 4.55 61.75
CA MET A 292 55.09 4.34 62.27
C MET A 292 54.21 5.59 62.18
N LYS A 293 54.74 6.79 62.49
CA LYS A 293 53.98 8.04 62.38
C LYS A 293 53.59 8.37 60.93
N TYR A 294 54.47 8.08 59.96
CA TYR A 294 54.14 8.25 58.53
C TYR A 294 53.06 7.28 58.03
N PHE A 295 53.05 6.04 58.52
CA PHE A 295 52.08 5.02 58.08
C PHE A 295 50.64 5.35 58.56
N VAL A 296 50.49 5.82 59.80
CA VAL A 296 49.19 6.21 60.36
C VAL A 296 48.58 7.40 59.60
N ILE A 297 49.38 8.45 59.33
CA ILE A 297 48.91 9.65 58.63
C ILE A 297 48.48 9.33 57.19
N ARG A 298 49.22 8.47 56.47
CA ARG A 298 48.85 8.10 55.08
C ARG A 298 47.51 7.35 55.03
N LYS A 299 47.25 6.47 56.01
CA LYS A 299 46.02 5.66 56.06
C LYS A 299 44.75 6.51 56.30
N ASP A 300 44.84 7.55 57.12
CA ASP A 300 43.73 8.48 57.38
C ASP A 300 43.44 9.43 56.20
N VAL A 301 44.47 9.78 55.40
CA VAL A 301 44.31 10.64 54.22
C VAL A 301 43.67 9.88 53.06
N ASP A 302 44.09 8.65 52.78
CA ASP A 302 43.48 7.81 51.73
C ASP A 302 42.02 7.46 52.08
N GLY A 303 41.73 7.15 53.35
CA GLY A 303 40.35 6.91 53.81
C GLY A 303 39.41 8.09 53.56
N LYS A 304 39.83 9.32 53.88
CA LYS A 304 39.07 10.55 53.59
C LYS A 304 38.96 10.89 52.11
N ALA A 305 39.88 10.40 51.26
CA ALA A 305 39.78 10.57 49.82
C ALA A 305 38.72 9.63 49.23
N GLU A 306 38.68 8.36 49.65
CA GLU A 306 37.65 7.39 49.24
C GLU A 306 36.25 7.76 49.76
N GLU A 307 36.14 8.23 51.00
CA GLU A 307 34.86 8.69 51.57
C GLU A 307 34.25 9.84 50.75
N LYS A 308 35.07 10.81 50.33
CA LYS A 308 34.63 11.91 49.44
C LYS A 308 34.24 11.44 48.04
N LYS A 309 34.90 10.40 47.49
CA LYS A 309 34.51 9.80 46.21
C LYS A 309 33.15 9.09 46.34
N LEU A 310 32.96 8.33 47.42
CA LEU A 310 31.71 7.63 47.71
C LEU A 310 30.54 8.61 47.86
N ASP A 311 30.74 9.70 48.60
CA ASP A 311 29.73 10.74 48.76
C ASP A 311 29.44 11.50 47.45
N LYS A 312 30.45 11.71 46.59
CA LYS A 312 30.22 12.29 45.26
C LYS A 312 29.37 11.33 44.42
N LEU A 313 29.73 10.06 44.37
CA LEU A 313 29.02 9.02 43.62
C LEU A 313 27.57 8.85 44.07
N LYS A 314 27.27 8.98 45.38
CA LYS A 314 25.89 9.00 45.90
C LYS A 314 25.08 10.18 45.35
N ARG A 315 25.62 11.40 45.37
CA ARG A 315 24.93 12.58 44.80
C ARG A 315 24.74 12.46 43.28
N ASP A 316 25.74 11.91 42.60
CA ASP A 316 25.67 11.64 41.16
C ASP A 316 24.58 10.57 40.86
N TYR A 317 24.39 9.58 41.73
CA TYR A 317 23.29 8.60 41.65
C TYR A 317 21.91 9.24 41.94
N GLU A 318 21.77 9.99 43.05
CA GLU A 318 20.52 10.67 43.42
C GLU A 318 20.04 11.64 42.34
N THR A 319 20.97 12.36 41.69
CA THR A 319 20.65 13.26 40.58
C THR A 319 20.28 12.50 39.31
N LEU A 320 20.92 11.37 39.01
CA LEU A 320 20.56 10.49 37.90
C LEU A 320 19.17 9.84 38.10
N GLU A 321 18.85 9.41 39.31
CA GLU A 321 17.54 8.85 39.66
C GLU A 321 16.43 9.92 39.49
N GLN A 322 16.69 11.16 39.91
CA GLN A 322 15.77 12.29 39.68
C GLN A 322 15.58 12.63 38.20
N THR A 323 16.62 12.53 37.35
CA THR A 323 16.46 12.76 35.90
C THR A 323 15.73 11.59 35.23
N PHE A 324 15.98 10.35 35.67
CA PHE A 324 15.26 9.18 35.19
C PHE A 324 13.76 9.27 35.47
N CYS A 325 13.36 9.58 36.72
CA CYS A 325 11.96 9.77 37.09
C CYS A 325 11.27 10.88 36.27
N LYS A 326 11.98 11.96 35.90
CA LYS A 326 11.44 13.00 35.02
C LYS A 326 11.23 12.50 33.59
N LEU A 327 12.22 11.79 33.04
CA LEU A 327 12.13 11.18 31.70
C LEU A 327 11.00 10.14 31.60
N GLU A 328 10.73 9.38 32.66
CA GLU A 328 9.58 8.47 32.70
C GLU A 328 8.23 9.21 32.70
N LEU A 329 8.12 10.32 33.43
CA LEU A 329 6.93 11.16 33.42
C LEU A 329 6.72 11.83 32.05
N GLU A 330 7.78 12.40 31.47
CA GLU A 330 7.75 12.99 30.12
C GLU A 330 7.36 11.95 29.06
N ARG A 331 7.93 10.73 29.12
CA ARG A 331 7.55 9.58 28.29
C ARG A 331 6.05 9.28 28.42
N ASP A 332 5.53 9.17 29.64
CA ASP A 332 4.14 8.80 29.89
C ASP A 332 3.14 9.89 29.47
N GLU A 333 3.51 11.17 29.62
CA GLU A 333 2.76 12.30 29.09
C GLU A 333 2.79 12.35 27.56
N LEU A 334 3.95 12.02 26.95
CA LEU A 334 4.07 11.93 25.49
C LEU A 334 3.19 10.81 24.93
N TYR A 335 3.20 9.61 25.53
CA TYR A 335 2.29 8.52 25.12
C TYR A 335 0.81 8.92 25.27
N LYS A 336 0.41 9.50 26.41
CA LYS A 336 -0.98 9.94 26.64
C LYS A 336 -1.42 11.03 25.65
N SER A 337 -0.54 11.98 25.35
CA SER A 337 -0.84 13.08 24.41
C SER A 337 -0.83 12.60 22.95
N PHE A 338 0.07 11.68 22.58
CA PHE A 338 0.12 11.06 21.26
C PHE A 338 -1.16 10.25 20.97
N THR A 339 -1.57 9.37 21.89
CA THR A 339 -2.82 8.60 21.76
C THR A 339 -4.03 9.53 21.60
N ARG A 340 -4.17 10.55 22.46
CA ARG A 340 -5.25 11.56 22.35
C ARG A 340 -5.20 12.34 21.04
N ASN A 341 -4.02 12.61 20.50
CA ASN A 341 -3.87 13.29 19.22
C ASN A 341 -4.30 12.40 18.05
N ILE A 342 -3.96 11.11 18.06
CA ILE A 342 -4.45 10.13 17.07
C ILE A 342 -5.97 10.03 17.14
N GLU A 343 -6.56 9.82 18.32
CA GLU A 343 -8.01 9.76 18.52
C GLU A 343 -8.71 11.02 17.98
N ARG A 344 -8.15 12.21 18.24
CA ARG A 344 -8.69 13.48 17.74
C ARG A 344 -8.64 13.58 16.22
N VAL A 345 -7.52 13.19 15.59
CA VAL A 345 -7.37 13.21 14.13
C VAL A 345 -8.30 12.20 13.48
N GLN A 346 -8.41 10.99 14.05
CA GLN A 346 -9.34 9.96 13.59
C GLN A 346 -10.78 10.46 13.67
N HIS A 347 -11.22 10.97 14.82
CA HIS A 347 -12.57 11.54 14.95
C HIS A 347 -12.85 12.74 14.04
N GLU A 348 -11.85 13.52 13.65
CA GLU A 348 -12.02 14.58 12.66
C GLU A 348 -12.13 14.02 11.23
N ALA A 349 -11.37 12.98 10.91
CA ALA A 349 -11.50 12.24 9.65
C ALA A 349 -12.87 11.55 9.55
N ASP A 350 -13.30 10.83 10.59
CA ASP A 350 -14.60 10.15 10.67
C ASP A 350 -15.76 11.14 10.44
N ARG A 351 -15.71 12.31 11.09
CA ARG A 351 -16.71 13.38 10.90
C ARG A 351 -16.74 13.91 9.46
N LYS A 352 -15.58 14.08 8.83
CA LYS A 352 -15.49 14.52 7.42
C LYS A 352 -16.02 13.44 6.48
N SER A 353 -15.70 12.17 6.72
CA SER A 353 -16.20 11.02 5.96
C SER A 353 -17.72 10.89 6.07
N ALA A 354 -18.28 10.90 7.29
CA ALA A 354 -19.72 10.85 7.51
C ALA A 354 -20.47 12.01 6.81
N ALA A 355 -19.91 13.23 6.85
CA ALA A 355 -20.49 14.38 6.15
C ALA A 355 -20.37 14.30 4.62
N LEU A 356 -19.44 13.52 4.07
CA LEU A 356 -19.35 13.21 2.64
C LEU A 356 -20.31 12.09 2.26
N GLU A 357 -20.45 11.05 3.08
CA GLU A 357 -21.43 9.97 2.90
C GLU A 357 -22.87 10.51 2.90
N GLU A 358 -23.23 11.40 3.83
CA GLU A 358 -24.55 12.04 3.87
C GLU A 358 -24.83 12.85 2.59
N LYS A 359 -23.83 13.61 2.10
CA LYS A 359 -23.94 14.35 0.83
C LYS A 359 -24.08 13.42 -0.37
N LEU A 360 -23.28 12.34 -0.42
CA LEU A 360 -23.33 11.35 -1.49
C LEU A 360 -24.69 10.66 -1.53
N LYS A 361 -25.23 10.28 -0.36
CA LYS A 361 -26.59 9.75 -0.22
C LYS A 361 -27.63 10.76 -0.70
N GLY A 362 -27.57 12.02 -0.26
CA GLY A 362 -28.50 13.06 -0.71
C GLY A 362 -28.47 13.31 -2.23
N LEU A 363 -27.28 13.25 -2.85
CA LEU A 363 -27.13 13.32 -4.31
C LEU A 363 -27.71 12.08 -5.00
N LYS A 364 -27.51 10.89 -4.45
CA LYS A 364 -28.06 9.62 -4.97
C LYS A 364 -29.59 9.61 -4.89
N ASP A 365 -30.16 9.92 -3.73
CA ASP A 365 -31.62 10.03 -3.53
C ASP A 365 -32.23 11.08 -4.49
N GLY A 366 -31.51 12.18 -4.74
CA GLY A 366 -31.86 13.19 -5.74
C GLY A 366 -31.84 12.68 -7.18
N LEU A 367 -30.81 11.91 -7.56
CA LEU A 367 -30.66 11.29 -8.88
C LEU A 367 -31.74 10.24 -9.15
N GLU A 368 -32.02 9.36 -8.18
CA GLU A 368 -33.08 8.36 -8.30
C GLU A 368 -34.46 9.02 -8.49
N LYS A 369 -34.71 10.13 -7.77
CA LYS A 369 -35.93 10.92 -7.91
C LYS A 369 -36.05 11.60 -9.28
N THR A 370 -34.99 12.21 -9.80
CA THR A 370 -35.04 12.84 -11.14
C THR A 370 -35.15 11.81 -12.25
N GLN A 371 -34.48 10.65 -12.12
CA GLN A 371 -34.61 9.53 -13.05
C GLN A 371 -36.03 8.96 -13.06
N ALA A 372 -36.66 8.76 -11.90
CA ALA A 372 -38.06 8.33 -11.80
C ALA A 372 -39.04 9.35 -12.42
N GLN A 373 -38.81 10.65 -12.20
CA GLN A 373 -39.58 11.72 -12.84
C GLN A 373 -39.41 11.70 -14.38
N LEU A 374 -38.18 11.55 -14.87
CA LEU A 374 -37.88 11.48 -16.30
C LEU A 374 -38.55 10.27 -16.97
N LEU A 375 -38.48 9.09 -16.34
CA LEU A 375 -39.15 7.87 -16.83
C LEU A 375 -40.68 8.03 -16.88
N SER A 376 -41.28 8.72 -15.89
CA SER A 376 -42.71 9.05 -15.88
C SER A 376 -43.08 9.95 -17.07
N VAL A 377 -42.33 11.03 -17.30
CA VAL A 377 -42.54 11.96 -18.42
C VAL A 377 -42.33 11.29 -19.78
N LEU A 378 -41.32 10.42 -19.92
CA LEU A 378 -41.07 9.64 -21.14
C LEU A 378 -42.13 8.57 -21.44
N SER A 379 -42.91 8.18 -20.43
CA SER A 379 -44.01 7.21 -20.56
C SER A 379 -45.36 7.87 -20.86
N ALA A 380 -45.44 9.20 -20.87
CA ALA A 380 -46.67 9.93 -21.17
C ALA A 380 -47.06 9.77 -22.66
N PRO A 381 -48.31 9.37 -22.97
CA PRO A 381 -48.71 8.98 -24.34
C PRO A 381 -48.83 10.15 -25.33
N ASN A 382 -48.69 11.39 -24.87
CA ASN A 382 -48.80 12.62 -25.65
C ASN A 382 -47.45 13.32 -25.93
N MET A 383 -46.32 12.65 -25.66
CA MET A 383 -44.98 13.22 -25.84
C MET A 383 -44.43 12.98 -27.27
N ASP A 384 -44.12 14.06 -28.01
CA ASP A 384 -43.40 13.93 -29.29
C ASP A 384 -41.92 13.61 -29.04
N ARG A 385 -41.55 12.36 -29.33
CA ARG A 385 -40.18 11.84 -29.22
C ARG A 385 -39.19 12.53 -30.16
N THR A 386 -39.64 13.13 -31.25
CA THR A 386 -38.78 13.76 -32.26
C THR A 386 -38.35 15.15 -31.80
N ALA A 387 -39.33 15.99 -31.40
CA ALA A 387 -39.04 17.27 -30.77
C ALA A 387 -38.24 17.11 -29.46
N LEU A 388 -38.58 16.11 -28.64
CA LEU A 388 -37.85 15.84 -27.39
C LEU A 388 -36.38 15.51 -27.66
N ARG A 389 -36.08 14.64 -28.64
CA ARG A 389 -34.68 14.33 -29.03
C ARG A 389 -33.94 15.58 -29.46
N GLY A 390 -34.52 16.43 -30.31
CA GLY A 390 -33.86 17.68 -30.73
C GLY A 390 -33.56 18.64 -29.57
N VAL A 391 -34.42 18.67 -28.56
CA VAL A 391 -34.18 19.43 -27.31
C VAL A 391 -33.10 18.76 -26.45
N THR A 392 -33.08 17.43 -26.35
CA THR A 392 -32.00 16.70 -25.65
C THR A 392 -30.64 16.93 -26.30
N ASP A 393 -30.53 16.73 -27.62
CA ASP A 393 -29.28 16.89 -28.39
C ASP A 393 -28.72 18.34 -28.31
N THR A 394 -29.59 19.34 -28.14
CA THR A 394 -29.16 20.75 -27.96
C THR A 394 -28.77 21.07 -26.52
N ILE A 395 -29.44 20.48 -25.53
CA ILE A 395 -29.03 20.58 -24.11
C ILE A 395 -27.67 19.90 -23.90
N GLU A 396 -27.46 18.71 -24.48
CA GLU A 396 -26.21 17.94 -24.37
C GLU A 396 -25.02 18.75 -24.93
N LYS A 397 -25.13 19.28 -26.15
CA LYS A 397 -24.11 20.17 -26.74
C LYS A 397 -23.82 21.42 -25.89
N ASN A 398 -24.84 22.00 -25.26
CA ASN A 398 -24.66 23.16 -24.38
C ASN A 398 -23.98 22.78 -23.06
N LEU A 399 -24.24 21.59 -22.52
CA LEU A 399 -23.56 21.05 -21.34
C LEU A 399 -22.09 20.74 -21.65
N ASP A 400 -21.80 20.11 -22.78
CA ASP A 400 -20.43 19.81 -23.22
C ASP A 400 -19.61 21.10 -23.41
N SER A 401 -20.14 22.07 -24.16
CA SER A 401 -19.52 23.38 -24.35
C SER A 401 -19.28 24.13 -23.03
N SER A 402 -20.18 23.97 -22.05
CA SER A 402 -20.03 24.57 -20.73
C SER A 402 -18.97 23.84 -19.89
N ASN A 403 -18.96 22.50 -19.93
CA ASN A 403 -17.97 21.67 -19.24
C ASN A 403 -16.55 21.91 -19.76
N ASP A 404 -16.36 22.03 -21.07
CA ASP A 404 -15.06 22.34 -21.66
C ASP A 404 -14.61 23.78 -21.33
N SER A 405 -15.54 24.72 -21.22
CA SER A 405 -15.27 26.06 -20.71
C SER A 405 -14.82 26.03 -19.23
N ILE A 406 -15.46 25.21 -18.40
CA ILE A 406 -15.07 24.99 -16.99
C ILE A 406 -13.66 24.40 -16.91
N LYS A 407 -13.37 23.30 -17.61
CA LYS A 407 -12.03 22.67 -17.65
C LYS A 407 -10.94 23.67 -18.07
N ASN A 408 -11.23 24.51 -19.07
CA ASN A 408 -10.30 25.54 -19.56
C ASN A 408 -10.04 26.63 -18.49
N LEU A 409 -11.07 27.06 -17.76
CA LEU A 409 -10.94 28.00 -16.64
C LEU A 409 -10.19 27.39 -15.44
N GLU A 410 -10.43 26.12 -15.11
CA GLU A 410 -9.71 25.39 -14.07
C GLU A 410 -8.23 25.22 -14.42
N TYR A 411 -7.92 24.86 -15.67
CA TYR A 411 -6.56 24.79 -16.18
C TYR A 411 -5.83 26.14 -16.08
N LYS A 412 -6.47 27.24 -16.51
CA LYS A 412 -5.92 28.61 -16.36
C LYS A 412 -5.73 29.00 -14.88
N LYS A 413 -6.66 28.62 -14.00
CA LYS A 413 -6.54 28.84 -12.55
C LYS A 413 -5.36 28.06 -11.96
N ALA A 414 -5.13 26.83 -12.41
CA ALA A 414 -3.99 26.01 -12.00
C ALA A 414 -2.66 26.64 -12.48
N GLN A 415 -2.58 27.05 -13.75
CA GLN A 415 -1.42 27.78 -14.29
C GLN A 415 -1.10 29.06 -13.48
N LEU A 416 -2.11 29.90 -13.22
CA LEU A 416 -1.95 31.12 -12.41
C LEU A 416 -1.53 30.82 -10.97
N SER A 417 -2.04 29.73 -10.38
CA SER A 417 -1.67 29.30 -9.04
C SER A 417 -0.22 28.80 -8.98
N GLN A 418 0.25 28.12 -10.03
CA GLN A 418 1.63 27.67 -10.15
C GLN A 418 2.57 28.85 -10.37
N ALA A 419 2.29 29.72 -11.34
CA ALA A 419 3.07 30.94 -11.58
C ALA A 419 3.16 31.83 -10.33
N ARG A 420 2.09 31.89 -9.51
CA ARG A 420 2.12 32.58 -8.21
C ARG A 420 3.06 31.89 -7.21
N LYS A 421 3.08 30.56 -7.11
CA LYS A 421 4.02 29.83 -6.24
C LYS A 421 5.46 30.06 -6.69
N ASP A 422 5.74 29.92 -7.98
CA ASP A 422 7.07 30.08 -8.55
C ASP A 422 7.59 31.51 -8.29
N LEU A 423 6.75 32.52 -8.51
CA LEU A 423 7.06 33.91 -8.18
C LEU A 423 7.39 34.09 -6.68
N LEU A 424 6.60 33.48 -5.79
CA LEU A 424 6.81 33.56 -4.34
C LEU A 424 8.15 32.93 -3.93
N LEU A 425 8.49 31.75 -4.48
CA LEU A 425 9.78 31.09 -4.30
C LEU A 425 10.95 31.94 -4.82
N THR A 426 10.80 32.63 -5.98
CA THR A 426 11.84 33.54 -6.47
C THR A 426 12.04 34.75 -5.57
N TYR A 427 10.98 35.31 -4.98
CA TYR A 427 11.09 36.39 -4.00
C TYR A 427 11.72 35.93 -2.69
N GLU A 428 11.36 34.74 -2.18
CA GLU A 428 11.99 34.16 -0.98
C GLU A 428 13.49 33.90 -1.19
N ALA A 429 13.86 33.35 -2.35
CA ALA A 429 15.25 33.13 -2.73
C ALA A 429 16.03 34.44 -2.87
N TRP A 430 15.44 35.47 -3.48
CA TRP A 430 16.06 36.79 -3.64
C TRP A 430 16.25 37.50 -2.29
N CYS A 431 15.21 37.55 -1.45
CA CYS A 431 15.29 38.12 -0.10
C CYS A 431 16.29 37.37 0.78
N GLY A 432 16.30 36.03 0.75
CA GLY A 432 17.25 35.20 1.48
C GLY A 432 18.68 35.25 0.94
N GLY A 433 18.86 35.60 -0.34
CA GLY A 433 20.17 35.92 -0.94
C GLY A 433 20.68 37.26 -0.44
N ALA A 434 19.88 38.33 -0.56
CA ALA A 434 20.23 39.67 -0.11
C ALA A 434 20.53 39.73 1.41
N LEU A 435 19.81 38.96 2.22
CA LEU A 435 20.11 38.81 3.66
C LEU A 435 21.43 38.09 3.96
N ARG A 436 21.93 37.25 3.05
CA ARG A 436 23.24 36.58 3.18
C ARG A 436 24.42 37.40 2.64
N GLU A 437 24.16 38.37 1.76
CA GLU A 437 25.17 39.33 1.29
C GLU A 437 25.30 40.57 2.21
N ALA A 438 24.35 40.77 3.13
CA ALA A 438 24.30 41.89 4.07
C ALA A 438 24.79 41.57 5.51
N ILE A 439 25.29 40.34 5.73
CA ILE A 439 25.88 39.85 7.00
C ILE A 439 27.34 39.46 6.74
#